data_AF-A0A5R2N9J1-F1
#
_entry.id   AF-A0A5R2N9J1-F1
#
_cell.length_a   1.000
_cell.length_b   1.000
_cell.length_c   1.000
_cell.angle_alpha   90.00
_cell.angle_beta   90.00
_cell.angle_gamma   90.00
#
_symmetry.space_group_name_H-M   'P 1'
#
loop_
_entity.id
_entity.type
_entity.pdbx_description
1 polymer ?
#
loop_
_entity_poly.entity_id
_entity_poly.type
_entity_poly.pdbx_seq_one_letter_code
_entity_poly.pdbx_strand_id
1 'polypeptide(L)'
;MDQIVNLPKTESDSAIEKELGLDHARRRRTRRRGWLYALLTLIVLVAAFAGYQWYAGTPTRIDYTTVPAAKADLTVQVSATGTLQPLTQVDISSELSGIIRSVSAEENQQVKKGDVLATLDTVKLEVQIERAEASAKGAAANVE
;
A
#
# COMPACT_ATOMS: atom_id res chain seq x y z
N MET A 1 125.39 33.43 -53.96
CA MET A 1 125.34 33.41 -52.48
C MET A 1 124.07 32.69 -52.08
N ASP A 2 124.23 31.53 -51.46
CA ASP A 2 123.18 30.66 -50.94
C ASP A 2 122.43 31.30 -49.76
N GLN A 3 121.11 31.06 -49.67
CA GLN A 3 120.56 30.41 -48.48
C GLN A 3 119.17 29.84 -48.74
N ILE A 4 119.07 28.52 -48.57
CA ILE A 4 117.85 27.74 -48.50
C ILE A 4 117.27 27.92 -47.09
N VAL A 5 115.98 28.26 -46.99
CA VAL A 5 115.19 28.01 -45.78
C VAL A 5 113.85 27.43 -46.19
N ASN A 6 113.62 26.20 -45.74
CA ASN A 6 112.44 25.37 -45.96
C ASN A 6 111.52 25.50 -44.75
N LEU A 7 110.23 25.80 -44.93
CA LEU A 7 109.20 25.75 -43.88
C LEU A 7 107.98 24.95 -44.40
N PRO A 8 107.31 24.15 -43.54
CA PRO A 8 106.42 23.05 -43.92
C PRO A 8 104.99 23.47 -44.33
N LYS A 9 104.31 22.53 -45.02
CA LYS A 9 102.89 22.57 -45.40
C LYS A 9 101.96 22.67 -44.19
N THR A 10 100.85 23.41 -44.31
CA THR A 10 99.69 23.24 -43.42
C THR A 10 98.37 23.43 -44.19
N GLU A 11 97.71 22.31 -44.47
CA GLU A 11 96.26 22.21 -44.59
C GLU A 11 95.65 22.40 -43.19
N SER A 12 94.86 23.45 -42.93
CA SER A 12 94.13 23.52 -41.64
C SER A 12 92.93 24.46 -41.54
N ASP A 13 92.40 25.02 -42.64
CA ASP A 13 91.22 25.91 -42.51
C ASP A 13 89.88 25.16 -42.58
N SER A 14 89.81 23.96 -43.18
CA SER A 14 88.55 23.21 -43.33
C SER A 14 88.28 22.16 -42.25
N ALA A 15 89.28 21.83 -41.43
CA ALA A 15 89.17 20.80 -40.38
C ALA A 15 88.71 21.35 -39.03
N ILE A 16 88.99 22.63 -38.74
CA ILE A 16 88.68 23.26 -37.45
C ILE A 16 87.18 23.63 -37.33
N GLU A 17 86.50 23.89 -38.46
CA GLU A 17 85.07 24.20 -38.48
C GLU A 17 84.18 22.98 -38.13
N LYS A 18 84.67 21.75 -38.28
CA LYS A 18 83.86 20.53 -38.11
C LYS A 18 83.80 20.01 -36.67
N GLU A 19 84.79 20.33 -35.83
CA GLU A 19 84.81 19.92 -34.41
C GLU A 19 84.20 20.96 -33.47
N LEU A 20 84.15 22.24 -33.86
CA LEU A 20 83.68 23.30 -32.98
C LEU A 20 82.15 23.44 -32.92
N GLY A 21 81.36 22.42 -33.28
CA GLY A 21 79.93 22.30 -32.97
C GLY A 21 79.01 23.50 -33.33
N LEU A 22 79.48 24.46 -34.10
CA LEU A 22 78.82 25.73 -34.39
C LEU A 22 78.18 25.72 -35.78
N ASP A 23 77.50 24.63 -36.11
CA ASP A 23 76.46 24.67 -37.14
C ASP A 23 75.08 24.78 -36.49
N HIS A 24 74.82 25.98 -35.95
CA HIS A 24 73.48 26.43 -35.61
C HIS A 24 72.85 27.17 -36.80
N ALA A 25 72.77 26.55 -37.97
CA ALA A 25 71.98 27.13 -39.05
C ALA A 25 71.45 26.11 -40.06
N ARG A 26 70.50 25.25 -39.66
CA ARG A 26 69.37 24.82 -40.53
C ARG A 26 68.37 23.92 -39.80
N ARG A 27 67.34 24.52 -39.21
CA ARG A 27 66.01 23.88 -39.07
C ARG A 27 64.93 24.92 -38.78
N ARG A 28 64.71 25.82 -39.74
CA ARG A 28 63.67 26.84 -39.65
C ARG A 28 62.87 26.95 -40.95
N ARG A 29 62.15 25.89 -41.34
CA ARG A 29 61.07 26.02 -42.33
C ARG A 29 59.93 24.98 -42.31
N THR A 30 59.88 24.06 -41.34
CA THR A 30 58.75 23.13 -41.20
C THR A 30 57.94 23.32 -39.90
N ARG A 31 58.46 24.09 -38.93
CA ARG A 31 57.80 24.39 -37.64
C ARG A 31 56.52 25.24 -37.77
N ARG A 32 56.37 26.04 -38.84
CA ARG A 32 55.14 26.83 -39.06
C ARG A 32 53.93 25.96 -39.45
N ARG A 33 54.15 24.88 -40.22
CA ARG A 33 53.09 23.93 -40.58
C ARG A 33 52.72 23.03 -39.41
N GLY A 34 53.70 22.57 -38.64
CA GLY A 34 53.46 21.76 -37.43
C GLY A 34 52.62 22.49 -36.38
N TRP A 35 52.83 23.80 -36.20
CA TRP A 35 52.01 24.59 -35.27
C TRP A 35 50.58 24.83 -35.78
N LEU A 36 50.39 24.95 -37.10
CA LEU A 36 49.05 25.00 -37.70
C LEU A 36 48.28 23.69 -37.48
N TYR A 37 48.93 22.53 -37.64
CA TYR A 37 48.30 21.24 -37.31
C TYR A 37 47.99 21.11 -35.81
N ALA A 38 48.90 21.55 -34.93
CA ALA A 38 48.65 21.57 -33.49
C ALA A 38 47.48 22.48 -33.09
N LEU A 39 47.37 23.66 -33.73
CA LEU A 39 46.26 24.59 -33.54
C LEU A 39 44.94 23.98 -34.04
N LEU A 40 44.97 23.32 -35.20
CA LEU A 40 43.79 22.68 -35.78
C LEU A 40 43.32 21.50 -34.91
N THR A 41 44.24 20.68 -34.38
CA THR A 41 43.89 19.62 -33.43
C THR A 41 43.33 20.18 -32.12
N LEU A 42 43.86 21.31 -31.64
CA LEU A 42 43.34 21.96 -30.44
C LEU A 42 41.91 22.48 -30.67
N ILE A 43 41.65 23.12 -31.82
CA ILE A 43 40.31 23.60 -32.18
C ILE A 43 39.32 22.44 -32.27
N VAL A 44 39.72 21.32 -32.89
CA VAL A 44 38.87 20.12 -32.98
C VAL A 44 38.58 19.54 -31.59
N LEU A 45 39.58 19.49 -30.70
CA LEU A 45 39.38 19.01 -29.32
C LEU A 45 38.46 19.94 -28.51
N VAL A 46 38.60 21.26 -28.66
CA VAL A 46 37.72 22.23 -27.99
C VAL A 46 36.30 22.13 -28.54
N ALA A 47 36.13 21.99 -29.86
CA ALA A 47 34.81 21.82 -30.47
C ALA A 47 34.14 20.50 -30.04
N ALA A 48 34.90 19.40 -29.98
CA ALA A 48 34.42 18.13 -29.48
C ALA A 48 34.03 18.20 -27.99
N PHE A 49 34.84 18.87 -27.17
CA PHE A 49 34.54 19.07 -25.75
C PHE A 49 33.31 19.95 -25.53
N ALA A 50 33.18 21.05 -26.28
CA ALA A 50 32.02 21.93 -26.22
C ALA A 50 30.74 21.21 -26.69
N GLY A 51 30.82 20.41 -27.75
CA GLY A 51 29.70 19.59 -28.22
C GLY A 51 29.28 18.53 -27.19
N TYR A 52 30.25 17.89 -26.52
CA TYR A 52 29.98 16.92 -25.46
C TYR A 52 29.30 17.56 -24.25
N GLN A 53 29.78 18.72 -23.80
CA GLN A 53 29.19 19.47 -22.69
C GLN A 53 27.74 19.88 -23.01
N TRP A 54 27.45 20.24 -24.25
CA TRP A 54 26.10 20.65 -24.65
C TRP A 54 25.13 19.47 -24.72
N TYR A 55 25.60 18.30 -25.17
CA TYR A 55 24.79 17.08 -25.21
C TYR A 55 24.56 16.49 -23.81
N ALA A 56 25.60 16.46 -22.97
CA ALA A 56 25.51 15.95 -21.59
C ALA A 56 24.65 16.83 -20.67
N GLY A 57 24.46 18.12 -21.02
CA GLY A 57 23.64 19.06 -20.27
C GLY A 57 22.14 18.99 -20.58
N THR A 58 21.67 18.09 -21.45
CA THR A 58 20.23 17.97 -21.75
C THR A 58 19.54 17.10 -20.70
N PRO A 59 18.75 17.68 -19.76
CA PRO A 59 18.06 16.88 -18.77
C PRO A 59 17.00 16.01 -19.45
N THR A 60 16.98 14.72 -19.13
CA THR A 60 15.95 13.78 -19.58
C THR A 60 14.59 14.23 -19.03
N ARG A 61 13.71 14.68 -19.93
CA ARG A 61 12.37 15.12 -19.56
C ARG A 61 11.50 13.90 -19.28
N ILE A 62 11.12 13.71 -18.02
CA ILE A 62 10.21 12.65 -17.60
C ILE A 62 8.79 13.20 -17.74
N ASP A 63 8.03 12.65 -18.69
CA ASP A 63 6.64 13.03 -18.90
C ASP A 63 5.73 12.20 -17.98
N TYR A 64 4.88 12.87 -17.21
CA TYR A 64 3.92 12.24 -16.30
C TYR A 64 2.51 12.40 -16.83
N THR A 65 1.74 11.32 -16.82
CA THR A 65 0.29 11.37 -17.03
C THR A 65 -0.40 11.52 -15.68
N THR A 66 -1.13 12.62 -15.50
CA THR A 66 -1.90 12.88 -14.28
C THR A 66 -3.39 12.93 -14.60
N VAL A 67 -4.22 12.67 -13.58
CA VAL A 67 -5.67 12.78 -13.64
C VAL A 67 -6.10 13.76 -12.56
N PRO A 68 -7.05 14.68 -12.84
CA PRO A 68 -7.54 15.63 -11.83
C PRO A 68 -8.23 14.88 -10.69
N ALA A 69 -7.84 15.20 -9.46
CA ALA A 69 -8.54 14.70 -8.27
C ALA A 69 -9.91 15.37 -8.16
N ALA A 70 -10.97 14.57 -8.18
CA ALA A 70 -12.34 15.03 -7.96
C ALA A 70 -12.85 14.54 -6.61
N LYS A 71 -13.61 15.39 -5.92
CA LYS A 71 -14.38 14.99 -4.75
C LYS A 71 -15.66 14.34 -5.23
N ALA A 72 -15.93 13.13 -4.75
CA ALA A 72 -17.17 12.42 -4.97
C ALA A 72 -17.65 11.85 -3.65
N ASP A 73 -18.96 11.77 -3.48
CA ASP A 73 -19.55 11.20 -2.28
C ASP A 73 -19.46 9.67 -2.37
N LEU A 74 -18.81 9.07 -1.37
CA LEU A 74 -18.70 7.61 -1.22
C LEU A 74 -19.71 7.15 -0.19
N THR A 75 -20.80 6.53 -0.63
CA THR A 75 -21.76 5.91 0.27
C THR A 75 -21.34 4.47 0.56
N VAL A 76 -20.91 4.22 1.80
CA VAL A 76 -20.63 2.85 2.28
C VAL A 76 -21.89 2.32 2.94
N GLN A 77 -22.58 1.40 2.28
CA GLN A 77 -23.77 0.75 2.81
C GLN A 77 -23.38 -0.50 3.60
N VAL A 78 -23.67 -0.51 4.91
CA VAL A 78 -23.45 -1.67 5.77
C VAL A 78 -24.79 -2.39 5.93
N SER A 79 -24.89 -3.61 5.39
CA SER A 79 -26.06 -4.47 5.60
C SER A 79 -25.82 -5.37 6.82
N ALA A 80 -26.60 -5.16 7.88
CA ALA A 80 -26.66 -6.08 9.01
C ALA A 80 -27.87 -7.00 8.83
N THR A 81 -27.64 -8.31 8.82
CA THR A 81 -28.72 -9.30 8.85
C THR A 81 -28.96 -9.68 10.31
N GLY A 82 -30.20 -9.52 10.78
CA GLY A 82 -30.64 -9.94 12.11
C GLY A 82 -31.83 -10.89 12.02
N THR A 83 -32.07 -11.67 13.07
CA THR A 83 -33.26 -12.50 13.18
C THR A 83 -34.41 -11.68 13.76
N LEU A 84 -35.62 -11.87 13.23
CA LEU A 84 -36.82 -11.28 13.81
C LEU A 84 -37.26 -12.14 15.01
N GLN A 85 -37.50 -11.47 16.15
CA GLN A 85 -38.02 -12.11 17.35
C GLN A 85 -39.33 -11.43 17.76
N PRO A 86 -40.31 -12.18 18.28
CA PRO A 86 -41.54 -11.59 18.83
C PRO A 86 -41.20 -10.61 19.96
N LEU A 87 -41.88 -9.47 19.99
CA LEU A 87 -41.73 -8.51 21.11
C LEU A 87 -42.24 -9.11 22.43
N THR A 88 -43.20 -10.02 22.35
CA THR A 88 -43.80 -10.68 23.51
C THR A 88 -44.10 -12.11 23.13
N GLN A 89 -43.49 -13.04 23.86
CA GLN A 89 -43.73 -14.47 23.74
C GLN A 89 -44.03 -14.99 25.15
N VAL A 90 -45.10 -15.78 25.27
CA VAL A 90 -45.54 -16.35 26.55
C VAL A 90 -45.81 -17.82 26.32
N ASP A 91 -45.08 -18.66 27.05
CA ASP A 91 -45.32 -20.10 27.09
C ASP A 91 -46.40 -20.38 28.14
N ILE A 92 -47.50 -21.03 27.73
CA ILE A 92 -48.63 -21.32 28.60
C ILE A 92 -48.54 -22.76 29.08
N SER A 93 -48.48 -22.94 30.39
CA SER A 93 -48.52 -24.24 31.06
C SER A 93 -49.60 -24.26 32.13
N SER A 94 -50.13 -25.44 32.45
CA SER A 94 -51.02 -25.59 33.61
C SER A 94 -50.24 -25.33 34.90
N GLU A 95 -50.79 -24.52 35.80
CA GLU A 95 -50.23 -24.30 37.13
C GLU A 95 -50.29 -25.57 38.00
N LEU A 96 -51.32 -26.38 37.78
CA LEU A 96 -51.53 -27.66 38.43
C LEU A 96 -51.34 -28.80 37.43
N SER A 97 -50.51 -29.77 37.81
CA SER A 97 -50.38 -31.01 37.05
C SER A 97 -51.66 -31.84 37.14
N GLY A 98 -52.19 -32.27 36.01
CA GLY A 98 -53.37 -33.14 35.94
C GLY A 98 -53.67 -33.59 34.51
N ILE A 99 -54.82 -34.24 34.34
CA ILE A 99 -55.26 -34.76 33.03
C ILE A 99 -56.09 -33.69 32.32
N ILE A 100 -55.78 -33.39 31.06
CA ILE A 100 -56.57 -32.48 30.23
C ILE A 100 -57.91 -33.15 29.91
N ARG A 101 -59.03 -32.49 30.23
CA ARG A 101 -60.38 -32.91 29.85
C ARG A 101 -60.70 -32.50 28.40
N SER A 102 -60.32 -31.28 28.02
CA SER A 102 -60.54 -30.74 26.68
C SER A 102 -59.58 -29.60 26.36
N VAL A 103 -59.25 -29.46 25.07
CA VAL A 103 -58.53 -28.30 24.51
C VAL A 103 -59.52 -27.53 23.65
N SER A 104 -59.69 -26.25 23.94
CA SER A 104 -60.67 -25.36 23.28
C SER A 104 -60.02 -24.40 22.28
N ALA A 105 -58.69 -24.43 22.17
CA ALA A 105 -57.92 -23.60 21.26
C ALA A 105 -57.47 -24.40 20.02
N GLU A 106 -57.55 -23.77 18.85
CA GLU A 106 -57.06 -24.32 17.58
C GLU A 106 -55.70 -23.73 17.19
N GLU A 107 -54.96 -24.46 16.34
CA GLU A 107 -53.67 -23.98 15.83
C GLU A 107 -53.85 -22.69 15.01
N ASN A 108 -52.97 -21.71 15.25
CA ASN A 108 -53.00 -20.37 14.63
C ASN A 108 -54.23 -19.51 14.98
N GLN A 109 -55.04 -19.92 15.95
CA GLN A 109 -56.15 -19.10 16.44
C GLN A 109 -55.63 -17.88 17.23
N GLN A 110 -56.21 -16.71 16.97
CA GLN A 110 -55.99 -15.55 17.83
C GLN A 110 -56.81 -15.68 19.12
N VAL A 111 -56.11 -15.61 20.25
CA VAL A 111 -56.69 -15.70 21.59
C VAL A 111 -56.45 -14.40 22.35
N LYS A 112 -57.38 -14.07 23.25
CA LYS A 112 -57.32 -12.88 24.11
C LYS A 112 -57.06 -13.26 25.56
N LYS A 113 -56.65 -12.27 26.34
CA LYS A 113 -56.48 -12.45 27.79
C LYS A 113 -57.82 -12.85 28.42
N GLY A 114 -57.82 -13.98 29.12
CA GLY A 114 -59.00 -14.52 29.79
C GLY A 114 -59.68 -15.67 29.04
N ASP A 115 -59.26 -15.96 27.80
CA ASP A 115 -59.81 -17.08 27.04
C ASP A 115 -59.34 -18.42 27.64
N VAL A 116 -60.28 -19.36 27.78
CA VAL A 116 -60.00 -20.70 28.30
C VAL A 116 -59.44 -21.56 27.16
N LEU A 117 -58.14 -21.83 27.21
CA LEU A 117 -57.44 -22.60 26.17
C LEU A 117 -57.57 -24.12 26.37
N ALA A 118 -57.57 -24.56 27.62
CA ALA A 118 -57.73 -25.96 27.98
C ALA A 118 -58.40 -26.07 29.36
N THR A 119 -59.10 -27.17 29.59
CA THR A 119 -59.75 -27.47 30.86
C THR A 119 -59.17 -28.75 31.44
N LEU A 120 -58.77 -28.71 32.71
CA LEU A 120 -58.27 -29.87 33.46
C LEU A 120 -59.44 -30.72 33.98
N ASP A 121 -59.21 -32.01 34.17
CA ASP A 121 -60.16 -32.87 34.87
C ASP A 121 -60.11 -32.63 36.39
N THR A 122 -61.19 -32.07 36.92
CA THR A 122 -61.31 -31.58 38.31
C THR A 122 -62.04 -32.54 39.25
N VAL A 123 -62.45 -33.73 38.83
CA VAL A 123 -63.32 -34.62 39.64
C VAL A 123 -62.74 -34.89 41.05
N LYS A 124 -61.44 -35.17 41.15
CA LYS A 124 -60.78 -35.40 42.45
C LYS A 124 -60.67 -34.13 43.30
N LEU A 125 -60.58 -32.96 42.67
CA LEU A 125 -60.53 -31.67 43.37
C LEU A 125 -61.93 -31.30 43.89
N GLU A 126 -62.98 -31.53 43.11
CA GLU A 126 -64.37 -31.28 43.51
C GLU A 126 -64.74 -32.10 44.75
N VAL A 127 -64.41 -33.41 44.77
CA VAL A 127 -64.65 -34.27 45.93
C VAL A 127 -63.88 -33.80 47.17
N GLN A 128 -62.67 -33.27 47.01
CA GLN A 128 -61.89 -32.72 48.12
C GLN A 128 -62.50 -31.44 48.68
N ILE A 129 -63.00 -30.56 47.81
CA ILE A 129 -63.70 -29.34 48.21
C ILE A 129 -64.97 -29.70 48.98
N GLU A 130 -65.78 -30.61 48.46
CA GLU A 130 -67.01 -31.07 49.12
C GLU A 130 -66.73 -31.64 50.53
N ARG A 131 -65.68 -32.47 50.66
CA ARG A 131 -65.25 -33.00 51.96
C ARG A 131 -64.78 -31.90 52.91
N ALA A 132 -64.03 -30.91 52.42
CA ALA A 132 -63.54 -29.79 53.22
C ALA A 132 -64.69 -28.91 53.70
N GLU A 133 -65.67 -28.62 52.84
CA GLU A 133 -66.87 -27.87 53.18
C GLU A 133 -67.75 -28.60 54.20
N ALA A 134 -67.95 -29.91 54.04
CA ALA A 134 -68.68 -30.73 55.02
C ALA A 134 -67.97 -30.73 56.38
N SER A 135 -66.64 -30.83 56.40
CA SER A 135 -65.84 -30.73 57.62
C SER A 135 -65.94 -29.34 58.27
N ALA A 136 -65.92 -28.28 57.47
CA ALA A 136 -66.04 -26.90 57.97
C ALA A 136 -67.43 -26.63 58.56
N LYS A 137 -68.50 -27.10 57.90
CA LYS A 137 -69.88 -27.02 58.42
C LYS A 137 -70.04 -27.79 59.74
N GLY A 138 -69.50 -29.00 59.80
CA GLY A 138 -69.51 -29.80 61.02
C GLY A 138 -68.77 -29.11 62.17
N ALA A 139 -67.60 -28.50 61.88
CA ALA A 139 -66.85 -27.74 62.88
C ALA A 139 -67.62 -26.51 63.36
N ALA A 140 -68.20 -25.72 62.44
CA ALA A 140 -69.00 -24.55 62.77
C ALA A 140 -70.19 -24.89 63.68
N ALA A 141 -70.86 -26.02 63.43
CA ALA A 141 -71.96 -26.50 64.27
C ALA A 141 -71.53 -26.94 65.69
N ASN A 142 -70.24 -27.18 65.93
CA ASN A 142 -69.73 -27.57 67.26
C ASN A 142 -69.28 -26.37 68.11
N VAL A 143 -69.13 -25.18 67.52
CA VAL A 143 -68.74 -23.94 68.23
C VAL A 143 -69.91 -22.99 68.48
N GLU A 144 -71.07 -23.26 67.89
CA GLU A 144 -72.36 -22.63 68.23
C GLU A 144 -73.08 -23.45 69.30
#